data_AF-A0A940RDH4-F1
#
_entry.id   AF-A0A940RDH4-F1
#
_cell.length_a   1.000
_cell.length_b   1.000
_cell.length_c   1.000
_cell.angle_alpha   90.00
_cell.angle_beta   90.00
_cell.angle_gamma   90.00
#
_symmetry.space_group_name_H-M   'P 1'
#
loop_
_entity.id
_entity.type
_entity.pdbx_description
1 polymer ?
#
loop_
_entity_poly.entity_id
_entity_poly.type
_entity_poly.pdbx_seq_one_letter_code
_entity_poly.pdbx_strand_id
1 'polypeptide(L)'
;MAKPKFPTVNPSFHAELKKRINDYFQSTGKSFTGNSQLYFKAIILLVSFLFLYVHLVFFTPGVLLAVVECMLLGFVVAGIGFNIMHDGG
;
A
#
# COMPACT_ATOMS: atom_id res chain seq x y z
N MET A 1 20.93 22.35 -50.53
CA MET A 1 20.60 20.97 -50.10
C MET A 1 19.83 21.08 -48.79
N ALA A 2 18.53 20.75 -48.77
CA ALA A 2 17.73 20.83 -47.55
C ALA A 2 18.14 19.69 -46.61
N LYS A 3 18.46 20.03 -45.35
CA LYS A 3 18.84 19.04 -44.33
C LYS A 3 17.62 18.16 -44.04
N PRO A 4 17.71 16.83 -44.13
CA PRO A 4 16.60 15.96 -43.76
C PRO A 4 16.29 16.16 -42.27
N LYS A 5 15.04 16.52 -41.97
CA LYS A 5 14.55 16.72 -40.61
C LYS A 5 13.63 15.54 -40.29
N PHE A 6 13.97 14.78 -39.26
CA PHE A 6 13.11 13.68 -38.81
C PHE A 6 11.74 14.24 -38.38
N PRO A 7 10.64 13.56 -38.72
CA PRO A 7 9.33 13.96 -38.25
C PRO A 7 9.31 13.95 -36.73
N THR A 8 8.72 14.99 -36.13
CA THR A 8 8.49 15.07 -34.70
C THR A 8 7.74 13.82 -34.27
N VAL A 9 8.38 12.98 -33.47
CA VAL A 9 7.78 11.77 -32.91
C VAL A 9 6.48 12.17 -32.21
N ASN A 10 5.37 11.58 -32.65
CA ASN A 10 4.10 11.71 -31.94
C ASN A 10 4.33 11.43 -30.45
N PRO A 11 3.65 12.14 -29.53
CA PRO A 11 3.80 11.86 -28.10
C PRO A 11 3.61 10.35 -27.88
N SER A 12 4.58 9.74 -27.20
CA SER A 12 4.53 8.30 -26.96
C SER A 12 3.22 7.95 -26.24
N PHE A 13 2.69 6.75 -26.47
CA PHE A 13 1.50 6.26 -25.79
C PHE A 13 1.57 6.49 -24.26
N HIS A 14 2.75 6.29 -23.67
CA HIS A 14 3.02 6.55 -22.26
C HIS A 14 2.85 8.03 -21.88
N ALA A 15 3.30 8.98 -22.71
CA ALA A 15 3.15 10.41 -22.45
C ALA A 15 1.69 10.86 -22.50
N GLU A 16 0.94 10.37 -23.50
CA GLU A 16 -0.51 10.65 -23.63
C GLU A 16 -1.31 10.00 -22.48
N LEU A 17 -0.98 8.76 -22.10
CA LEU A 17 -1.60 8.08 -20.96
C LEU A 17 -1.36 8.83 -19.65
N LYS A 18 -0.11 9.25 -19.40
CA LYS A 18 0.24 10.03 -18.19
C LYS A 18 -0.51 11.35 -18.14
N LYS A 19 -0.63 12.05 -19.28
CA LYS A 19 -1.40 13.29 -19.39
C LYS A 19 -2.88 13.06 -19.01
N ARG A 20 -3.51 12.05 -19.58
CA ARG A 20 -4.92 11.72 -19.28
C ARG A 20 -5.16 11.34 -17.83
N ILE A 21 -4.24 10.57 -17.24
CA ILE A 21 -4.29 10.24 -15.81
C ILE A 21 -4.24 11.53 -14.99
N ASN A 22 -3.32 12.45 -15.32
CA ASN A 22 -3.19 13.71 -14.61
C ASN A 22 -4.46 14.58 -14.71
N ASP A 23 -5.01 14.72 -15.92
CA ASP A 23 -6.23 15.48 -16.16
C ASP A 23 -7.44 14.90 -15.41
N TYR A 24 -7.51 13.56 -15.27
CA TYR A 24 -8.54 12.89 -14.48
C TYR A 24 -8.47 13.27 -13.00
N PHE A 25 -7.29 13.19 -12.37
CA PHE A 25 -7.15 13.51 -10.96
C PHE A 25 -7.39 15.01 -10.68
N GLN A 26 -6.95 15.90 -11.59
CA GLN A 26 -7.23 17.33 -11.50
C GLN A 26 -8.74 17.65 -11.59
N SER A 27 -9.46 17.04 -12.54
CA SER A 27 -10.89 17.27 -12.71
C SER A 27 -11.75 16.64 -11.62
N THR A 28 -11.33 15.50 -11.05
CA THR A 28 -12.07 14.80 -9.99
C THR A 28 -11.71 15.29 -8.58
N GLY A 29 -10.65 16.10 -8.42
CA GLY A 29 -10.16 16.57 -7.12
C GLY A 29 -9.63 15.47 -6.20
N LYS A 30 -9.34 14.28 -6.74
CA LYS A 30 -8.84 13.13 -5.96
C LYS A 30 -7.32 13.23 -5.83
N SER A 31 -6.79 12.77 -4.69
CA SER A 31 -5.35 12.61 -4.54
C SER A 31 -4.83 11.49 -5.43
N PHE A 32 -3.62 11.65 -5.94
CA PHE A 32 -2.84 10.58 -6.57
C PHE A 32 -2.33 9.54 -5.55
N THR A 33 -2.37 9.89 -4.27
CA THR A 33 -1.93 9.03 -3.16
C THR A 33 -3.10 8.20 -2.62
N GLY A 34 -2.77 7.23 -1.76
CA GLY A 34 -3.75 6.32 -1.13
C GLY A 34 -4.96 7.01 -0.50
N ASN A 35 -6.06 6.26 -0.40
CA ASN A 35 -7.34 6.72 0.13
C ASN A 35 -7.48 6.43 1.64
N SER A 36 -8.55 6.94 2.27
CA SER A 36 -8.82 6.72 3.70
C SER A 36 -8.99 5.24 4.09
N GLN A 37 -9.38 4.37 3.15
CA GLN A 37 -9.53 2.93 3.43
C GLN A 37 -8.17 2.26 3.65
N LEU A 38 -7.12 2.74 2.98
CA LEU A 38 -5.76 2.26 3.19
C LEU A 38 -5.31 2.50 4.64
N TYR A 39 -5.53 3.72 5.15
CA TYR A 39 -5.21 4.06 6.54
C TYR A 39 -6.01 3.22 7.53
N PHE A 40 -7.29 2.99 7.26
CA PHE A 40 -8.13 2.14 8.13
C PHE A 40 -7.60 0.70 8.23
N LYS A 41 -7.25 0.08 7.10
CA LYS A 41 -6.62 -1.25 7.08
C LYS A 41 -5.31 -1.27 7.87
N ALA A 42 -4.48 -0.24 7.68
CA ALA A 42 -3.19 -0.13 8.36
C ALA A 42 -3.36 -0.02 9.89
N ILE A 43 -4.30 0.80 10.35
CA ILE A 43 -4.60 0.96 11.78
C ILE A 43 -5.04 -0.37 12.38
N ILE A 44 -5.96 -1.09 11.74
CA ILE A 44 -6.43 -2.40 12.24
C ILE A 44 -5.27 -3.37 12.41
N LEU A 45 -4.42 -3.50 11.38
CA LEU A 45 -3.28 -4.43 11.43
C LEU A 45 -2.25 -4.03 12.48
N LEU A 46 -1.91 -2.75 12.61
CA LEU A 46 -0.96 -2.27 13.61
C LEU A 46 -1.48 -2.42 15.03
N VAL A 47 -2.75 -2.06 15.28
CA VAL A 47 -3.37 -2.25 16.61
C VAL A 47 -3.42 -3.73 16.97
N SER A 48 -3.76 -4.60 16.02
CA SER A 48 -3.77 -6.05 16.25
C SER A 48 -2.38 -6.59 16.57
N PHE A 49 -1.35 -6.11 15.85
CA PHE A 49 0.04 -6.47 16.10
C PHE A 49 0.49 -6.06 17.50
N LEU A 50 0.27 -4.79 17.87
CA LEU A 50 0.63 -4.27 19.18
C LEU A 50 -0.10 -5.01 20.29
N PHE A 51 -1.40 -5.27 20.12
CA PHE A 51 -2.20 -6.00 21.09
C PHE A 51 -1.66 -7.42 21.31
N LEU A 52 -1.48 -8.20 20.24
CA LEU A 52 -0.98 -9.57 20.32
C LEU A 52 0.43 -9.62 20.92
N TYR A 53 1.32 -8.73 20.49
CA TYR A 53 2.68 -8.67 21.00
C TYR A 53 2.73 -8.32 22.49
N VAL A 54 1.99 -7.29 22.91
CA VAL A 54 1.94 -6.88 24.33
C VAL A 54 1.33 -7.99 25.19
N HIS A 55 0.25 -8.61 24.73
CA HIS A 55 -0.38 -9.70 25.46
C HIS A 55 0.58 -10.89 25.64
N LEU A 56 1.22 -11.33 24.56
CA LEU A 56 2.15 -12.46 24.58
C LEU A 56 3.36 -12.21 25.51
N VAL A 57 3.94 -11.01 25.44
CA VAL A 57 5.19 -10.68 26.15
C VAL A 57 4.96 -10.35 27.62
N PHE A 58 3.91 -9.60 27.96
CA PHE A 58 3.74 -9.06 29.32
C PHE A 58 2.74 -9.82 30.19
N PHE A 59 1.81 -10.58 29.60
CA PHE A 59 0.77 -11.30 30.35
C PHE A 59 1.03 -12.80 30.45
N THR A 60 2.02 -13.33 29.72
CA THR A 60 2.46 -14.73 29.76
C THR A 60 1.28 -15.72 29.76
N PRO A 61 0.45 -15.73 28.69
CA PRO A 61 -0.72 -16.57 28.62
C PRO A 61 -0.35 -18.06 28.66
N GLY A 62 -1.31 -18.90 29.06
CA GLY A 62 -1.11 -20.35 29.09
C GLY A 62 -0.66 -20.90 27.73
N VAL A 63 0.11 -22.00 27.74
CA VAL A 63 0.84 -22.52 26.56
C VAL A 63 -0.03 -22.63 25.30
N LEU A 64 -1.26 -23.13 25.41
CA LEU A 64 -2.15 -23.26 24.25
C LEU A 64 -2.58 -21.90 23.68
N LEU A 65 -2.92 -20.94 24.53
CA LEU A 65 -3.26 -19.58 24.12
C LEU A 65 -2.04 -18.89 23.49
N ALA A 66 -0.86 -19.03 24.10
CA ALA A 66 0.39 -18.48 23.57
C ALA A 66 0.71 -19.01 22.16
N VAL A 67 0.51 -20.31 21.90
CA VAL A 67 0.73 -20.91 20.58
C VAL A 67 -0.26 -20.35 19.54
N VAL A 68 -1.54 -20.20 19.91
CA VAL A 68 -2.54 -19.58 19.03
C VAL A 68 -2.20 -18.12 18.74
N GLU A 69 -1.84 -17.36 19.76
CA GLU A 69 -1.43 -15.95 19.62
C GLU A 69 -0.18 -15.79 18.75
N CYS A 70 0.81 -16.69 18.87
CA CYS A 70 1.97 -16.71 17.98
C CYS A 70 1.58 -16.95 16.51
N MET A 71 0.67 -17.89 16.23
CA MET A 71 0.16 -18.11 14.88
C MET A 71 -0.57 -16.87 14.35
N LEU A 72 -1.45 -16.28 15.17
CA LEU A 72 -2.17 -15.05 14.82
C LEU A 72 -1.20 -13.89 14.57
N LEU A 73 -0.16 -13.74 15.39
CA LEU A 73 0.85 -12.71 15.22
C LEU A 73 1.59 -12.89 13.88
N GLY A 74 1.91 -14.13 13.51
CA GLY A 74 2.49 -14.45 12.20
C GLY A 74 1.57 -14.04 11.03
N PHE A 75 0.27 -14.33 11.13
CA PHE A 75 -0.71 -13.88 10.13
C PHE A 75 -0.83 -12.35 10.05
N VAL A 76 -0.82 -11.66 11.19
CA VAL A 76 -0.86 -10.19 11.23
C VAL A 76 0.38 -9.60 10.58
N VAL A 77 1.58 -10.15 10.87
CA VAL A 77 2.84 -9.70 10.25
C VAL A 77 2.82 -9.91 8.73
N ALA A 78 2.36 -11.08 8.25
CA ALA A 78 2.17 -11.31 6.83
C ALA A 78 1.16 -10.31 6.23
N GLY A 79 0.05 -10.05 6.93
CA GLY A 79 -0.96 -9.07 6.56
C GLY A 79 -0.38 -7.66 6.41
N ILE A 80 0.49 -7.23 7.32
CA ILE A 80 1.21 -5.94 7.24
C ILE A 80 2.06 -5.87 5.97
N GLY A 81 2.81 -6.93 5.65
CA GLY A 81 3.62 -6.99 4.44
C GLY A 81 2.78 -6.83 3.16
N PHE A 82 1.68 -7.57 3.05
CA PHE A 82 0.84 -7.55 1.83
C PHE A 82 -0.12 -6.36 1.73
N ASN A 83 -0.55 -5.75 2.83
CA ASN A 83 -1.59 -4.71 2.81
C ASN A 83 -1.06 -3.31 3.13
N ILE A 84 0.09 -3.18 3.80
CA ILE A 84 0.67 -1.87 4.13
C ILE A 84 1.93 -1.63 3.30
N MET A 85 2.89 -2.55 3.29
CA MET A 85 4.15 -2.34 2.56
C MET A 85 3.95 -2.38 1.03
N HIS A 86 3.10 -3.28 0.54
CA HIS A 86 2.78 -3.38 -0.88
C HIS A 86 1.90 -2.22 -1.38
N ASP A 87 0.86 -1.84 -0.63
CA ASP A 87 -0.07 -0.77 -1.01
C ASP A 87 0.45 0.64 -0.68
N GLY A 88 1.51 0.72 0.12
CA GLY A 88 2.15 1.96 0.56
C GLY A 88 3.00 2.64 -0.50
N GLY A 89 3.50 1.89 -1.49
CA GLY A 89 4.24 2.41 -2.65
C GLY A 89 5.50 3.20 -2.30
#